data_AF-A0A938M2H4-F1
#
_entry.id   AF-A0A938M2H4-F1
#
_cell.length_a   1.000
_cell.length_b   1.000
_cell.length_c   1.000
_cell.angle_alpha   90.00
_cell.angle_beta   90.00
_cell.angle_gamma   90.00
#
_symmetry.space_group_name_H-M   'P 1'
#
loop_
_entity.id
_entity.type
_entity.pdbx_description
1 polymer ?
#
loop_
_entity_poly.entity_id
_entity_poly.type
_entity_poly.pdbx_seq_one_letter_code
_entity_poly.pdbx_strand_id
1 'polypeptide(L)'
;MNLSRLLAQNGQFGDALQALRDGLSAAPDHPAILTTLAKSLVACPDAKLRNEAEALRAAERACQLTAHENPSALEALAVAQAANGRFDEAVVTARRALQIASARGMAPIAQRLEADLRRYEQRQPAVRSYTPESKPSTEP
;
A
#
# COMPACT_ATOMS: atom_id res chain seq x y z
N MET A 1 4.18 9.97 10.62
CA MET A 1 4.74 8.69 11.07
C MET A 1 4.52 7.66 9.98
N ASN A 2 5.58 7.18 9.36
CA ASN A 2 5.48 6.29 8.20
C ASN A 2 5.41 4.85 8.70
N LEU A 3 4.36 4.12 8.30
CA LEU A 3 4.07 2.70 8.60
C LEU A 3 5.32 1.81 8.49
N SER A 4 6.22 2.17 7.58
CA SER A 4 7.55 1.60 7.35
C SER A 4 8.41 1.46 8.62
N ARG A 5 8.29 2.37 9.61
CA ARG A 5 9.14 2.37 10.81
C ARG A 5 8.65 1.38 11.89
N LEU A 6 7.38 0.96 11.84
CA LEU A 6 6.83 -0.04 12.77
C LEU A 6 7.18 -1.48 12.37
N LEU A 7 7.57 -1.71 11.12
CA LEU A 7 7.70 -3.03 10.49
C LEU A 7 9.17 -3.45 10.27
N ALA A 8 10.12 -2.82 10.96
CA ALA A 8 11.55 -2.81 10.57
C ALA A 8 12.34 -4.13 10.76
N GLN A 9 11.72 -5.28 10.99
CA GLN A 9 12.42 -6.58 11.07
C GLN A 9 11.63 -7.67 10.31
N ASN A 10 12.33 -8.50 9.52
CA ASN A 10 11.71 -9.53 8.67
C ASN A 10 10.78 -10.48 9.44
N GLY A 11 11.10 -10.82 10.70
CA GLY A 11 10.21 -11.61 11.56
C GLY A 11 8.90 -10.88 11.91
N GLN A 12 8.96 -9.56 12.10
CA GLN A 12 7.80 -8.74 12.45
C GLN A 12 6.82 -8.57 11.28
N PHE A 13 7.27 -8.69 10.02
CA PHE A 13 6.35 -8.67 8.88
C PHE A 13 5.45 -9.89 8.84
N GLY A 14 6.01 -11.10 9.05
CA GLY A 14 5.23 -12.33 9.10
C GLY A 14 4.17 -12.27 10.19
N ASP A 15 4.59 -11.93 11.42
CA ASP A 15 3.70 -11.83 12.57
C ASP A 15 2.63 -10.73 12.39
N ALA A 16 3.01 -9.56 11.85
CA ALA A 16 2.06 -8.48 11.60
C ALA A 16 1.03 -8.84 10.52
N LEU A 17 1.46 -9.47 9.42
CA LEU A 17 0.55 -9.95 8.37
C LEU A 17 -0.39 -11.02 8.93
N GLN A 18 0.11 -11.92 9.77
CA GLN A 18 -0.73 -12.92 10.41
C GLN A 18 -1.76 -12.27 11.35
N ALA A 19 -1.33 -11.35 12.22
CA ALA A 19 -2.23 -10.63 13.12
C ALA A 19 -3.33 -9.86 12.37
N LEU A 20 -3.00 -9.27 11.21
CA LEU A 20 -3.99 -8.60 10.36
C LEU A 20 -4.99 -9.60 9.76
N ARG A 21 -4.53 -10.77 9.29
CA ARG A 21 -5.39 -11.85 8.77
C ARG A 21 -6.28 -12.46 9.86
N ASP A 22 -5.77 -12.64 11.06
CA ASP A 22 -6.54 -13.12 12.22
C ASP A 22 -7.62 -12.09 12.59
N GLY A 23 -7.27 -10.80 12.59
CA GLY A 23 -8.22 -9.71 12.76
C GLY A 23 -9.34 -9.72 11.72
N LEU A 24 -9.02 -10.01 10.46
CA LEU A 24 -10.02 -10.17 9.40
C LEU A 24 -10.84 -11.46 9.53
N SER A 25 -10.31 -12.50 10.17
CA SER A 25 -11.09 -13.71 10.45
C SER A 25 -12.19 -13.42 11.47
N ALA A 26 -11.93 -12.54 12.44
CA ALA A 26 -12.92 -12.07 13.40
C ALA A 26 -13.84 -10.97 12.85
N ALA A 27 -13.32 -10.09 11.98
CA ALA A 27 -14.06 -8.99 11.36
C ALA A 27 -13.72 -8.87 9.86
N PRO A 28 -14.35 -9.69 8.99
CA PRO A 28 -13.99 -9.79 7.56
C PRO A 28 -14.10 -8.48 6.78
N ASP A 29 -15.01 -7.61 7.20
CA ASP A 29 -15.35 -6.36 6.52
C ASP A 29 -14.89 -5.13 7.29
N HIS A 30 -13.66 -5.15 7.82
CA HIS A 30 -13.09 -4.01 8.53
C HIS A 30 -12.15 -3.19 7.61
N PRO A 31 -12.58 -2.02 7.07
CA PRO A 31 -11.83 -1.31 6.03
C PRO A 31 -10.43 -0.89 6.45
N ALA A 32 -10.23 -0.50 7.71
CA ALA A 32 -8.92 -0.09 8.20
C ALA A 32 -7.90 -1.25 8.27
N ILE A 33 -8.35 -2.46 8.62
CA ILE A 33 -7.49 -3.64 8.68
C ILE A 33 -7.12 -4.05 7.25
N LEU A 34 -8.10 -4.08 6.33
CA LEU A 34 -7.88 -4.34 4.91
C LEU A 34 -6.90 -3.34 4.27
N THR A 35 -7.06 -2.04 4.56
CA THR A 35 -6.16 -0.97 4.10
C THR A 35 -4.74 -1.18 4.60
N THR A 36 -4.59 -1.55 5.88
CA THR A 36 -3.28 -1.79 6.50
C THR A 36 -2.63 -3.04 5.93
N LEU A 37 -3.40 -4.13 5.76
CA LEU A 37 -2.94 -5.37 5.15
C LEU A 37 -2.42 -5.14 3.73
N ALA A 38 -3.18 -4.44 2.89
CA ALA A 38 -2.78 -4.14 1.51
C ALA A 38 -1.43 -3.40 1.44
N LYS A 39 -1.27 -2.34 2.25
CA LYS A 39 -0.03 -1.55 2.27
C LYS A 39 1.15 -2.34 2.84
N SER A 40 0.93 -3.16 3.87
CA SER A 40 1.96 -4.02 4.46
C SER A 40 2.43 -5.10 3.48
N LEU A 41 1.51 -5.70 2.72
CA LEU A 41 1.84 -6.70 1.70
C LEU A 41 2.71 -6.11 0.59
N VAL A 42 2.41 -4.89 0.12
CA VAL A 42 3.23 -4.21 -0.90
C VAL A 42 4.59 -3.77 -0.35
N ALA A 43 4.62 -3.28 0.89
CA ALA A 43 5.84 -2.79 1.53
C ALA A 43 6.76 -3.91 2.07
N CYS A 44 6.31 -5.16 2.04
CA CYS A 44 7.07 -6.28 2.59
C CYS A 44 8.36 -6.52 1.77
N PRO A 45 9.56 -6.49 2.40
CA PRO A 45 10.82 -6.73 1.71
C PRO A 45 11.07 -8.20 1.41
N ASP A 46 10.43 -9.11 2.16
CA ASP A 46 10.52 -10.55 1.92
C ASP A 46 9.60 -10.94 0.76
N ALA A 47 10.20 -11.36 -0.35
CA ALA A 47 9.48 -11.80 -1.54
C ALA A 47 8.54 -13.00 -1.29
N LYS A 48 8.79 -13.81 -0.24
CA LYS A 48 7.92 -14.94 0.13
C LYS A 48 6.64 -14.48 0.82
N LEU A 49 6.68 -13.34 1.52
CA LEU A 49 5.55 -12.78 2.25
C LEU A 49 4.82 -11.71 1.44
N ARG A 50 5.53 -11.05 0.52
CA ARG A 50 4.96 -10.10 -0.43
C ARG A 50 3.96 -10.80 -1.34
N ASN A 51 2.72 -10.29 -1.32
CA ASN A 51 1.64 -10.82 -2.16
C ASN A 51 0.82 -9.65 -2.74
N GLU A 52 1.22 -9.21 -3.93
CA GLU A 52 0.61 -8.08 -4.62
C GLU A 52 -0.84 -8.34 -5.02
N ALA A 53 -1.19 -9.59 -5.32
CA ALA A 53 -2.56 -9.99 -5.65
C ALA A 53 -3.49 -9.98 -4.42
N GLU A 54 -3.00 -10.42 -3.26
CA GLU A 54 -3.73 -10.28 -1.99
C GLU A 54 -3.86 -8.80 -1.59
N ALA A 55 -2.82 -7.99 -1.79
CA ALA A 55 -2.87 -6.57 -1.53
C ALA A 55 -3.95 -5.87 -2.35
N LEU A 56 -4.04 -6.19 -3.64
CA LEU A 56 -5.06 -5.63 -4.53
C LEU A 56 -6.47 -6.00 -4.06
N ARG A 57 -6.73 -7.28 -3.79
CA ARG A 57 -8.05 -7.74 -3.31
C ARG A 57 -8.45 -7.08 -1.99
N ALA A 58 -7.52 -6.96 -1.04
CA ALA A 58 -7.78 -6.32 0.24
C ALA A 58 -8.11 -4.83 0.07
N ALA A 59 -7.36 -4.11 -0.77
CA ALA A 59 -7.59 -2.69 -1.03
C ALA A 59 -8.91 -2.43 -1.80
N GLU A 60 -9.24 -3.27 -2.79
CA GLU A 60 -10.52 -3.22 -3.50
C GLU A 60 -11.69 -3.39 -2.54
N ARG A 61 -11.63 -4.40 -1.65
CA ARG A 61 -12.66 -4.62 -0.63
C ARG A 61 -12.78 -3.43 0.33
N ALA A 62 -11.66 -2.86 0.77
CA ALA A 62 -11.68 -1.66 1.63
C ALA A 62 -12.36 -0.47 0.93
N CYS A 63 -12.11 -0.28 -0.37
CA CYS A 63 -12.75 0.77 -1.15
C CYS A 63 -14.25 0.53 -1.32
N GLN A 64 -14.67 -0.70 -1.61
CA GLN A 64 -16.09 -1.06 -1.72
C GLN A 64 -16.85 -0.77 -0.42
N LEU A 65 -16.28 -1.20 0.72
CA LEU A 65 -16.89 -1.00 2.04
C LEU A 65 -16.97 0.47 2.45
N THR A 66 -16.13 1.32 1.87
CA THR A 66 -16.12 2.77 2.11
C THR A 66 -16.79 3.57 1.01
N ALA A 67 -17.52 2.90 0.10
CA ALA A 67 -18.16 3.49 -1.08
C ALA A 67 -17.20 4.35 -1.92
N HIS A 68 -15.91 4.02 -1.93
CA HIS A 68 -14.85 4.81 -2.58
C HIS A 68 -14.76 6.26 -2.08
N GLU A 69 -15.10 6.52 -0.81
CA GLU A 69 -15.08 7.85 -0.19
C GLU A 69 -14.02 8.01 0.91
N ASN A 70 -13.29 6.93 1.24
CA ASN A 70 -12.20 7.00 2.21
C ASN A 70 -10.86 7.21 1.49
N PRO A 71 -10.17 8.34 1.69
CA PRO A 71 -8.91 8.62 0.99
C PRO A 71 -7.78 7.66 1.37
N SER A 72 -7.78 7.09 2.57
CA SER A 72 -6.78 6.08 2.97
C SER A 72 -7.00 4.73 2.28
N ALA A 73 -8.26 4.32 2.08
CA ALA A 73 -8.59 3.10 1.34
C ALA A 73 -8.21 3.25 -0.14
N LEU A 74 -8.54 4.40 -0.74
CA LEU A 74 -8.17 4.72 -2.11
C LEU A 74 -6.65 4.80 -2.31
N GLU A 75 -5.92 5.37 -1.34
CA GLU A 75 -4.46 5.37 -1.37
C GLU A 75 -3.90 3.93 -1.37
N ALA A 76 -4.41 3.04 -0.52
CA ALA A 76 -3.98 1.64 -0.51
C ALA A 76 -4.28 0.94 -1.85
N LEU A 77 -5.42 1.26 -2.48
CA LEU A 77 -5.77 0.73 -3.79
C LEU A 77 -4.81 1.22 -4.87
N ALA A 78 -4.49 2.52 -4.90
CA ALA A 78 -3.52 3.05 -5.86
C ALA A 78 -2.13 2.42 -5.70
N VAL A 79 -1.68 2.23 -4.46
CA VAL A 79 -0.42 1.53 -4.15
C VAL A 79 -0.44 0.08 -4.64
N ALA A 80 -1.52 -0.66 -4.38
CA ALA A 80 -1.64 -2.05 -4.82
C ALA A 80 -1.77 -2.17 -6.35
N GLN A 81 -2.51 -1.28 -7.00
CA GLN A 81 -2.62 -1.21 -8.46
C GLN A 81 -1.25 -0.98 -9.10
N ALA A 82 -0.49 0.00 -8.62
CA ALA A 82 0.85 0.28 -9.13
C ALA A 82 1.84 -0.89 -8.90
N ALA A 83 1.75 -1.57 -7.76
CA ALA A 83 2.56 -2.76 -7.48
C ALA A 83 2.26 -3.90 -8.48
N ASN A 84 1.00 -4.05 -8.90
CA ASN A 84 0.57 -5.00 -9.93
C ASN A 84 0.78 -4.48 -11.37
N GLY A 85 1.53 -3.39 -11.56
CA GLY A 85 1.79 -2.80 -12.89
C GLY A 85 0.60 -2.05 -13.52
N ARG A 86 -0.52 -1.90 -12.81
CA ARG A 86 -1.75 -1.21 -13.25
C ARG A 86 -1.63 0.30 -13.03
N PHE A 87 -0.62 0.92 -13.63
CA PHE A 87 -0.28 2.32 -13.39
C PHE A 87 -1.38 3.30 -13.83
N ASP A 88 -2.05 3.03 -14.96
CA ASP A 88 -3.11 3.91 -15.45
C ASP A 88 -4.29 3.95 -14.46
N GLU A 89 -4.68 2.81 -13.90
CA GLU A 89 -5.69 2.73 -12.83
C GLU A 89 -5.20 3.42 -11.54
N ALA A 90 -3.93 3.21 -11.16
CA ALA A 90 -3.35 3.81 -9.97
C ALA A 90 -3.38 5.35 -10.02
N VAL A 91 -3.13 5.95 -11.20
CA VAL A 91 -3.24 7.41 -11.42
C VAL A 91 -4.68 7.88 -11.18
N VAL A 92 -5.67 7.20 -11.77
CA VAL A 92 -7.08 7.57 -11.58
C VAL A 92 -7.48 7.50 -10.10
N THR A 93 -7.16 6.40 -9.44
CA THR A 93 -7.47 6.18 -8.03
C THR A 93 -6.78 7.22 -7.13
N ALA A 94 -5.49 7.48 -7.35
CA ALA A 94 -4.73 8.45 -6.56
C ALA A 94 -5.25 9.89 -6.73
N ARG A 95 -5.67 10.29 -7.95
CA ARG A 95 -6.33 11.59 -8.17
C ARG A 95 -7.61 11.73 -7.39
N ARG A 96 -8.45 10.68 -7.37
CA ARG A 96 -9.69 10.69 -6.59
C ARG A 96 -9.41 10.78 -5.09
N ALA A 97 -8.45 10.01 -4.59
CA ALA A 97 -8.02 10.07 -3.19
C ALA A 97 -7.54 11.48 -2.81
N LEU A 98 -6.75 12.11 -3.69
CA LEU A 98 -6.21 13.45 -3.49
C LEU A 98 -7.33 14.48 -3.43
N GLN A 99 -8.28 14.43 -4.37
CA GLN A 99 -9.44 15.33 -4.38
C GLN A 99 -10.20 15.27 -3.05
N ILE A 100 -10.47 14.08 -2.53
CA ILE A 100 -11.19 13.88 -1.26
C ILE A 100 -10.34 14.36 -0.07
N ALA A 101 -9.06 13.99 -0.03
CA ALA A 101 -8.16 14.36 1.05
C ALA A 101 -8.00 15.88 1.15
N SER A 102 -7.84 16.57 0.01
CA SER A 102 -7.75 18.03 -0.06
C SER A 102 -9.05 18.69 0.37
N ALA A 103 -10.21 18.21 -0.10
CA ALA A 103 -11.51 18.74 0.30
C ALA A 103 -11.80 18.58 1.80
N ARG A 104 -11.26 17.53 2.44
CA ARG A 104 -11.41 17.26 3.87
C ARG A 104 -10.27 17.83 4.74
N GLY A 105 -9.34 18.60 4.17
CA GLY A 105 -8.22 19.19 4.92
C GLY A 105 -7.21 18.17 5.45
N MET A 106 -7.16 16.96 4.89
CA MET A 106 -6.24 15.89 5.31
C MET A 106 -4.85 16.07 4.67
N ALA A 107 -4.20 17.19 4.98
CA ALA A 107 -2.95 17.62 4.34
C ALA A 107 -1.85 16.53 4.30
N PRO A 108 -1.60 15.72 5.34
CA PRO A 108 -0.57 14.68 5.28
C PRO A 108 -0.85 13.58 4.24
N ILE A 109 -2.12 13.25 4.00
CA ILE A 109 -2.52 12.25 3.00
C ILE A 109 -2.45 12.87 1.60
N ALA A 110 -2.93 14.10 1.44
CA ALA A 110 -2.87 14.83 0.17
C ALA A 110 -1.42 14.97 -0.33
N GLN A 111 -0.50 15.38 0.52
CA GLN A 111 0.92 15.53 0.16
C GLN A 111 1.57 14.21 -0.29
N ARG A 112 1.22 13.08 0.36
CA ARG A 112 1.73 11.77 -0.02
C ARG A 112 1.17 11.34 -1.37
N LEU A 113 -0.13 11.50 -1.58
CA LEU A 113 -0.81 11.18 -2.84
C LEU A 113 -0.28 12.01 -4.01
N GLU A 114 0.03 13.29 -3.82
CA GLU A 114 0.68 14.11 -4.86
C GLU A 114 2.06 13.57 -5.26
N ALA A 115 2.85 13.11 -4.28
CA ALA A 115 4.16 12.52 -4.54
C ALA A 115 4.03 11.16 -5.26
N ASP A 116 3.05 10.36 -4.87
CA ASP A 116 2.79 9.05 -5.48
C ASP A 116 2.22 9.17 -6.89
N LEU A 117 1.38 10.17 -7.15
CA LEU A 117 0.83 10.47 -8.48
C LEU A 117 1.96 10.70 -9.51
N ARG A 118 2.93 11.54 -9.17
CA ARG A 118 4.07 11.84 -10.05
C ARG A 118 4.87 10.59 -10.40
N ARG A 119 4.95 9.62 -9.48
CA ARG A 119 5.62 8.34 -9.72
C ARG A 119 4.80 7.45 -10.64
N TYR A 120 3.51 7.30 -10.37
CA TYR A 120 2.62 6.49 -11.19
C TYR A 120 2.55 6.98 -12.64
N GLU A 121 2.54 8.30 -12.85
CA GLU A 121 2.61 8.93 -14.18
C GLU A 121 3.93 8.59 -14.92
N GLN A 122 5.01 8.35 -14.18
CA GLN A 122 6.30 7.89 -14.71
C GLN A 122 6.40 6.35 -14.76
N ARG A 123 5.30 5.63 -14.51
CA ARG A 123 5.25 4.17 -14.38
C ARG A 123 6.21 3.62 -13.33
N GLN A 124 6.37 4.36 -12.24
CA GLN A 124 7.13 3.96 -11.06
C GLN A 124 6.19 3.72 -9.88
N PRO A 125 6.42 2.69 -9.06
CA PRO A 125 5.62 2.45 -7.87
C PRO A 125 5.86 3.50 -6.78
N ALA A 126 4.85 3.71 -5.93
CA ALA A 126 4.91 4.57 -4.77
C ALA A 126 5.79 3.93 -3.69
N VAL A 127 7.02 4.43 -3.58
CA VAL A 127 8.08 3.90 -2.71
C VAL A 127 8.61 2.55 -3.20
N ARG A 128 9.81 2.65 -3.80
CA ARG A 128 10.83 1.62 -4.04
C ARG A 128 10.41 0.22 -3.59
N SER A 129 10.24 -0.66 -4.57
CA SER A 129 10.98 -1.92 -4.58
C SER A 129 12.21 -1.80 -3.68
N TYR A 130 12.30 -2.59 -2.62
CA TYR A 130 13.62 -2.93 -2.13
C TYR A 130 14.33 -3.57 -3.32
N THR A 131 15.09 -2.78 -4.07
CA THR A 131 16.11 -3.30 -4.98
C THR A 131 17.20 -3.78 -4.04
N PRO A 132 17.44 -5.09 -3.89
CA PRO A 132 18.68 -5.57 -3.30
C PRO A 132 19.82 -5.28 -4.29
N GLU A 133 20.17 -4.01 -4.46
CA GLU A 133 21.49 -3.63 -4.95
C GLU A 133 22.17 -3.01 -3.73
N SER A 134 22.98 -3.76 -2.99
CA SER A 134 24.30 -4.17 -3.48
C SER A 134 24.73 -5.46 -2.78
N LYS A 135 25.03 -6.51 -3.54
CA LYS A 135 26.06 -7.44 -3.08
C LYS A 135 27.33 -6.59 -2.86
N PRO A 136 28.05 -6.67 -1.73
CA PRO A 136 29.47 -6.40 -1.80
C PRO A 136 30.05 -7.55 -2.65
N SER A 137 30.34 -7.24 -3.90
CA SER A 137 31.30 -8.00 -4.68
C SER A 137 32.61 -7.97 -3.89
N THR A 138 32.88 -9.04 -3.17
CA THR A 138 34.22 -9.37 -2.73
C THR A 138 34.41 -10.87 -2.95
N GLU A 139 34.70 -11.20 -4.21
CA GLU A 139 35.75 -12.17 -4.54
C GLU A 139 36.93 -11.36 -5.09
N PRO A 140 38.18 -11.84 -4.97
CA PRO A 140 38.58 -13.23 -4.76
C PRO A 140 39.12 -13.55 -3.35
#